data_AF-A0A800CLC1-F1
#
_entry.id   AF-A0A800CLC1-F1
#
_cell.length_a   1.000
_cell.length_b   1.000
_cell.length_c   1.000
_cell.angle_alpha   90.00
_cell.angle_beta   90.00
_cell.angle_gamma   90.00
#
_symmetry.space_group_name_H-M   'P 1'
#
loop_
_entity.id
_entity.type
_entity.pdbx_description
1 polymer ?
#
loop_
_entity_poly.entity_id
_entity_poly.type
_entity_poly.pdbx_seq_one_letter_code
_entity_poly.pdbx_strand_id
1 'polypeptide(L)'
;MEKEERMDGELWLVYEGGEGPGEGKHILLISGDEEYRSEEALPALAKILAVRHGFKCTVLFAIDPQTGEINPEIQTNIPGLHNLETADLMVIFTRFRELPDEQMRYIVDYVNSGGPVVGLRTATHAFRYTRNKTSPYAKYSFDSKVEGFEGGFGRQVLGETWVSHHGRHGRESTRGVINEEMKGHPILRGVEDIWGPTDVYTVRDLTGEAEVLVWGQVLSGMNPTDEPNPDKPLMPLAWIKTYTGEQGRSSR
;
A
#
# COMPACT_ATOMS: atom_id res chain seq x y z
N MET A 1 41.57 -16.85 2.40
CA MET A 1 40.17 -16.52 2.06
C MET A 1 39.88 -15.20 2.71
N GLU A 2 40.11 -14.13 1.96
CA GLU A 2 39.84 -12.76 2.37
C GLU A 2 38.34 -12.62 2.65
N LYS A 3 38.02 -12.01 3.79
CA LYS A 3 36.68 -11.46 4.01
C LYS A 3 36.56 -10.30 3.02
N GLU A 4 35.73 -10.47 1.99
CA GLU A 4 35.21 -9.32 1.24
C GLU A 4 34.44 -8.45 2.22
N GLU A 5 35.02 -7.31 2.60
CA GLU A 5 34.30 -6.20 3.19
C GLU A 5 33.31 -5.70 2.13
N ARG A 6 32.04 -6.05 2.32
CA ARG A 6 30.91 -5.56 1.55
C ARG A 6 30.90 -4.03 1.66
N MET A 7 30.90 -3.33 0.53
CA MET A 7 30.63 -1.89 0.54
C MET A 7 29.23 -1.66 1.09
N ASP A 8 29.16 -1.05 2.27
CA ASP A 8 27.97 -0.79 3.08
C ASP A 8 27.14 0.35 2.43
N GLY A 9 26.51 0.05 1.29
CA GLY A 9 25.49 0.92 0.71
C GLY A 9 24.20 0.83 1.53
N GLU A 10 23.53 1.96 1.74
CA GLU A 10 22.21 1.95 2.39
C GLU A 10 21.25 1.02 1.62
N LEU A 11 20.55 0.13 2.33
CA LEU A 11 19.61 -0.86 1.77
C LEU A 11 18.25 -0.26 1.37
N TRP A 12 18.20 1.06 1.24
CA TRP A 12 17.04 1.85 0.89
C TRP A 12 17.49 3.07 0.06
N LEU A 13 16.53 3.74 -0.57
CA LEU A 13 16.78 4.91 -1.41
C LEU A 13 16.25 6.17 -0.74
N VAL A 14 17.03 7.24 -0.72
CA VAL A 14 16.59 8.55 -0.22
C VAL A 14 16.62 9.60 -1.32
N TYR A 15 15.51 10.32 -1.46
CA TYR A 15 15.43 11.59 -2.18
C TYR A 15 15.17 12.69 -1.16
N GLU A 16 16.10 13.63 -1.00
CA GLU A 16 16.02 14.65 0.07
C GLU A 16 14.86 15.65 -0.10
N GLY A 17 14.28 15.76 -1.28
CA GLY A 17 13.28 16.79 -1.57
C GLY A 17 13.92 18.16 -1.78
N GLY A 18 13.13 19.22 -1.60
CA GLY A 18 13.52 20.61 -1.88
C GLY A 18 12.38 21.57 -1.59
N GLU A 19 12.40 22.75 -2.21
CA GLU A 19 11.33 23.73 -2.05
C GLU A 19 10.00 23.23 -2.63
N GLY A 20 8.90 23.47 -1.93
CA GLY A 20 7.55 23.11 -2.38
C GLY A 20 6.57 22.86 -1.23
N PRO A 21 5.32 22.47 -1.54
CA PRO A 21 4.30 22.20 -0.52
C PRO A 21 4.68 21.10 0.49
N GLY A 22 5.62 20.22 0.13
CA GLY A 22 6.13 19.14 0.95
C GLY A 22 7.44 19.44 1.68
N GLU A 23 7.94 20.68 1.62
CA GLU A 23 9.18 21.05 2.31
C GLU A 23 9.09 20.74 3.82
N GLY A 24 10.13 20.10 4.35
CA GLY A 24 10.19 19.67 5.75
C GLY A 24 9.27 18.49 6.10
N LYS A 25 8.64 17.85 5.10
CA LYS A 25 7.81 16.64 5.28
C LYS A 25 8.50 15.40 4.75
N HIS A 26 8.38 14.30 5.51
CA HIS A 26 9.00 13.01 5.19
C HIS A 26 7.95 11.96 4.84
N ILE A 27 8.02 11.43 3.62
CA ILE A 27 7.20 10.30 3.16
C ILE A 27 8.06 9.03 3.15
N LEU A 28 7.59 7.98 3.80
CA LEU A 28 8.19 6.65 3.71
C LEU A 28 7.36 5.76 2.77
N LEU A 29 8.00 5.25 1.71
CA LEU A 29 7.39 4.39 0.71
C LEU A 29 7.91 2.97 0.87
N ILE A 30 7.05 2.02 1.20
CA ILE A 30 7.41 0.64 1.55
C ILE A 30 7.02 -0.29 0.40
N SER A 31 8.02 -0.81 -0.31
CA SER A 31 7.85 -1.79 -1.39
C SER A 31 7.93 -3.22 -0.86
N GLY A 32 7.27 -4.14 -1.54
CA GLY A 32 7.22 -5.56 -1.16
C GLY A 32 6.06 -6.31 -1.80
N ASP A 33 5.66 -5.89 -3.00
CA ASP A 33 4.74 -6.59 -3.89
C ASP A 33 5.49 -6.96 -5.16
N GLU A 34 5.55 -8.27 -5.42
CA GLU A 34 6.20 -8.89 -6.57
C GLU A 34 5.31 -8.91 -7.83
N GLU A 35 3.99 -8.87 -7.68
CA GLU A 35 3.03 -9.02 -8.78
C GLU A 35 2.95 -7.77 -9.67
N TYR A 36 3.01 -6.59 -9.05
CA TYR A 36 2.86 -5.28 -9.65
C TYR A 36 4.14 -4.44 -9.57
N ARG A 37 5.28 -5.06 -9.26
CA ARG A 37 6.63 -4.46 -9.32
C ARG A 37 6.73 -3.18 -8.48
N SER A 38 6.33 -3.27 -7.22
CA SER A 38 6.37 -2.13 -6.29
C SER A 38 7.78 -1.52 -6.15
N GLU A 39 8.83 -2.32 -6.31
CA GLU A 39 10.23 -1.92 -6.29
C GLU A 39 10.64 -1.02 -7.47
N GLU A 40 9.85 -1.00 -8.55
CA GLU A 40 10.04 -0.08 -9.67
C GLU A 40 9.12 1.15 -9.54
N ALA A 41 7.86 0.92 -9.16
CA ALA A 41 6.84 1.95 -9.09
C ALA A 41 7.13 2.99 -7.99
N LEU A 42 7.53 2.55 -6.79
CA LEU A 42 7.72 3.46 -5.65
C LEU A 42 8.94 4.38 -5.80
N PRO A 43 10.11 3.96 -6.32
CA PRO A 43 11.19 4.89 -6.64
C PRO A 43 10.79 5.98 -7.64
N ALA A 44 10.01 5.64 -8.66
CA ALA A 44 9.52 6.60 -9.64
C ALA A 44 8.57 7.61 -8.99
N LEU A 45 7.62 7.14 -8.18
CA LEU A 45 6.69 7.99 -7.42
C LEU A 45 7.45 8.90 -6.44
N ALA A 46 8.37 8.34 -5.66
CA ALA A 46 9.19 9.08 -4.69
C ALA A 46 9.98 10.21 -5.37
N LYS A 47 10.58 9.95 -6.54
CA LYS A 47 11.30 10.97 -7.30
C LYS A 47 10.37 12.10 -7.76
N ILE A 48 9.16 11.78 -8.21
CA ILE A 48 8.16 12.79 -8.59
C ILE A 48 7.78 13.64 -7.37
N LEU A 49 7.47 13.01 -6.23
CA LEU A 49 7.12 13.69 -4.98
C LEU A 49 8.24 14.60 -4.49
N ALA A 50 9.49 14.11 -4.50
CA ALA A 50 10.64 14.89 -4.07
C ALA A 50 10.94 16.06 -5.01
N VAL A 51 11.04 15.81 -6.31
CA VAL A 51 11.49 16.82 -7.29
C VAL A 51 10.42 17.86 -7.59
N ARG A 52 9.13 17.47 -7.64
CA ARG A 52 8.05 18.40 -8.02
C ARG A 52 7.33 19.02 -6.84
N HIS A 53 7.39 18.40 -5.66
CA HIS A 53 6.60 18.82 -4.51
C HIS A 53 7.43 19.06 -3.25
N GLY A 54 8.73 18.77 -3.25
CA GLY A 54 9.64 19.13 -2.17
C GLY A 54 9.71 18.15 -1.00
N PHE A 55 8.96 17.04 -1.04
CA PHE A 55 8.98 16.04 0.04
C PHE A 55 10.33 15.33 0.14
N LYS A 56 10.83 15.13 1.36
CA LYS A 56 11.81 14.06 1.58
C LYS A 56 11.10 12.72 1.38
N CYS A 57 11.66 11.85 0.56
CA CYS A 57 11.11 10.53 0.30
C CYS A 57 12.17 9.45 0.57
N THR A 58 11.84 8.49 1.42
CA THR A 58 12.66 7.29 1.63
C THR A 58 11.89 6.09 1.09
N VAL A 59 12.52 5.29 0.22
CA VAL A 59 11.94 4.09 -0.36
C VAL A 59 12.61 2.86 0.22
N LEU A 60 11.83 2.02 0.87
CA LEU A 60 12.26 0.75 1.44
C LEU A 60 11.90 -0.39 0.50
N PHE A 61 12.73 -1.43 0.50
CA PHE A 61 12.58 -2.58 -0.39
C PHE A 61 12.56 -3.88 0.40
N ALA A 62 11.95 -4.91 -0.18
CA ALA A 62 12.25 -6.29 0.20
C ALA A 62 13.68 -6.63 -0.22
N ILE A 63 14.52 -7.00 0.74
CA ILE A 63 15.96 -7.25 0.52
C ILE A 63 16.29 -8.69 0.87
N ASP A 64 16.99 -9.38 -0.03
CA ASP A 64 17.58 -10.68 0.27
C ASP A 64 18.70 -10.50 1.33
N PRO A 65 18.56 -11.04 2.54
CA PRO A 65 19.55 -10.86 3.60
C PRO A 65 20.90 -11.53 3.27
N GLN A 66 20.92 -12.51 2.35
CA GLN A 66 22.14 -13.17 1.93
C GLN A 66 22.88 -12.34 0.90
N THR A 67 22.18 -11.83 -0.13
CA THR A 67 22.82 -11.13 -1.26
C THR A 67 22.83 -9.60 -1.13
N GLY A 68 21.99 -9.03 -0.25
CA GLY A 68 21.83 -7.59 -0.10
C GLY A 68 21.09 -6.94 -1.28
N GLU A 69 20.58 -7.74 -2.21
CA GLU A 69 19.89 -7.26 -3.41
C GLU A 69 18.39 -7.07 -3.15
N ILE A 70 17.79 -6.17 -3.92
CA ILE A 70 16.34 -6.04 -3.97
C ILE A 70 15.75 -7.31 -4.55
N ASN A 71 14.91 -7.98 -3.76
CA ASN A 71 14.22 -9.18 -4.17
C ASN A 71 12.78 -9.15 -3.63
N PRO A 72 11.79 -8.84 -4.47
CA PRO A 72 10.40 -8.71 -4.05
C PRO A 72 9.78 -10.06 -3.62
N GLU A 73 10.40 -11.20 -3.90
CA GLU A 73 9.97 -12.51 -3.38
C GLU A 73 10.32 -12.69 -1.89
N ILE A 74 11.20 -11.85 -1.34
CA ILE A 74 11.54 -11.88 0.08
C ILE A 74 10.39 -11.30 0.91
N GLN A 75 9.66 -12.20 1.56
CA GLN A 75 8.50 -11.83 2.38
C GLN A 75 8.87 -11.39 3.80
N THR A 76 10.12 -11.58 4.22
CA THR A 76 10.52 -11.58 5.63
C THR A 76 11.62 -10.57 5.96
N ASN A 77 11.93 -9.62 5.08
CA ASN A 77 12.98 -8.64 5.37
C ASN A 77 12.78 -7.35 4.57
N ILE A 78 12.49 -6.26 5.29
CA ILE A 78 12.46 -4.89 4.76
C ILE A 78 13.28 -4.01 5.73
N PRO A 79 14.58 -3.82 5.49
CA PRO A 79 15.40 -2.94 6.32
C PRO A 79 14.95 -1.48 6.21
N GLY A 80 15.28 -0.67 7.22
CA GLY A 80 14.98 0.77 7.22
C GLY A 80 13.61 1.17 7.79
N LEU A 81 12.80 0.23 8.25
CA LEU A 81 11.46 0.51 8.82
C LEU A 81 11.47 1.44 10.04
N HIS A 82 12.60 1.59 10.74
CA HIS A 82 12.78 2.57 11.81
C HIS A 82 12.56 4.03 11.35
N ASN A 83 12.69 4.32 10.05
CA ASN A 83 12.36 5.63 9.49
C ASN A 83 10.87 6.00 9.65
N LEU A 84 9.98 5.05 9.95
CA LEU A 84 8.58 5.35 10.29
C LEU A 84 8.45 6.20 11.56
N GLU A 85 9.43 6.18 12.46
CA GLU A 85 9.38 6.96 13.71
C GLU A 85 9.35 8.47 13.46
N THR A 86 9.86 8.92 12.30
CA THR A 86 9.91 10.34 11.91
C THR A 86 9.10 10.66 10.65
N ALA A 87 8.43 9.68 10.05
CA ALA A 87 7.65 9.89 8.83
C ALA A 87 6.36 10.67 9.10
N ASP A 88 6.01 11.59 8.21
CA ASP A 88 4.73 12.28 8.19
C ASP A 88 3.66 11.50 7.40
N LEU A 89 4.05 10.58 6.52
CA LEU A 89 3.17 9.74 5.72
C LEU A 89 3.81 8.38 5.42
N MET A 90 3.03 7.30 5.56
CA MET A 90 3.39 5.97 5.07
C MET A 90 2.65 5.67 3.78
N VAL A 91 3.38 5.36 2.71
CA VAL A 91 2.85 4.72 1.51
C VAL A 91 3.24 3.25 1.55
N ILE A 92 2.26 2.35 1.55
CA ILE A 92 2.51 0.91 1.61
C ILE A 92 2.00 0.23 0.35
N PHE A 93 2.90 -0.48 -0.34
CA PHE A 93 2.60 -1.29 -1.51
C PHE A 93 3.28 -2.65 -1.34
N THR A 94 2.72 -3.43 -0.42
CA THR A 94 3.25 -4.74 -0.04
C THR A 94 2.18 -5.82 -0.17
N ARG A 95 2.64 -7.06 -0.29
CA ARG A 95 1.77 -8.23 -0.43
C ARG A 95 2.28 -9.40 0.39
N PHE A 96 1.43 -9.98 1.23
CA PHE A 96 1.70 -11.21 1.97
C PHE A 96 3.06 -11.26 2.68
N ARG A 97 3.54 -10.11 3.19
CA ARG A 97 4.75 -10.06 4.00
C ARG A 97 4.50 -10.75 5.34
N GLU A 98 5.54 -11.37 5.88
CA GLU A 98 5.57 -11.90 7.23
C GLU A 98 6.89 -11.45 7.85
N LEU A 99 6.93 -10.16 8.22
CA LEU A 99 8.13 -9.53 8.74
C LEU A 99 8.44 -10.05 10.15
N PRO A 100 9.72 -10.14 10.53
CA PRO A 100 10.14 -10.35 11.90
C PRO A 100 9.49 -9.33 12.84
N ASP A 101 9.22 -9.72 14.08
CA ASP A 101 8.50 -8.88 15.04
C ASP A 101 9.20 -7.52 15.25
N GLU A 102 10.54 -7.49 15.25
CA GLU A 102 11.32 -6.25 15.36
C GLU A 102 11.08 -5.26 14.20
N GLN A 103 10.77 -5.76 13.00
CA GLN A 103 10.47 -4.94 11.83
C GLN A 103 8.99 -4.56 11.80
N MET A 104 8.10 -5.53 12.03
CA MET A 104 6.66 -5.29 12.03
C MET A 104 6.23 -4.27 13.10
N ARG A 105 6.94 -4.22 14.25
CA ARG A 105 6.71 -3.23 15.31
C ARG A 105 6.62 -1.81 14.78
N TYR A 106 7.51 -1.40 13.88
CA TYR A 106 7.52 -0.02 13.37
C TYR A 106 6.26 0.33 12.58
N ILE A 107 5.73 -0.61 11.80
CA ILE A 107 4.47 -0.42 11.06
C ILE A 107 3.30 -0.31 12.04
N VAL A 108 3.26 -1.19 13.04
CA VAL A 108 2.21 -1.19 14.06
C VAL A 108 2.23 0.07 14.91
N ASP A 109 3.41 0.50 15.36
CA ASP A 109 3.58 1.72 16.15
C ASP A 109 3.16 2.95 15.34
N TYR A 110 3.51 3.01 14.06
CA TYR A 110 3.11 4.10 13.16
C TYR A 110 1.59 4.20 13.01
N VAL A 111 0.90 3.11 12.67
CA VAL A 111 -0.56 3.14 12.52
C VAL A 111 -1.28 3.41 13.85
N ASN A 112 -0.75 2.90 14.95
CA ASN A 112 -1.30 3.17 16.29
C ASN A 112 -1.09 4.61 16.74
N SER A 113 -0.08 5.31 16.21
CA SER A 113 0.16 6.72 16.52
C SER A 113 -0.86 7.67 15.86
N GLY A 114 -1.67 7.18 14.91
CA GLY A 114 -2.56 7.99 14.07
C GLY A 114 -1.85 8.61 12.86
N GLY A 115 -0.73 8.03 12.43
CA GLY A 115 -0.05 8.45 11.20
C GLY A 115 -0.91 8.16 9.96
N PRO A 116 -0.95 9.07 8.96
CA PRO A 116 -1.71 8.84 7.74
C PRO A 116 -1.09 7.72 6.90
N VAL A 117 -1.93 6.96 6.20
CA VAL A 117 -1.53 5.81 5.38
C VAL A 117 -2.15 5.89 3.99
N VAL A 118 -1.32 5.72 2.96
CA VAL A 118 -1.77 5.44 1.59
C VAL A 118 -1.46 3.98 1.27
N GLY A 119 -2.51 3.16 1.19
CA GLY A 119 -2.40 1.79 0.72
C GLY A 119 -2.54 1.71 -0.80
N LEU A 120 -1.58 1.09 -1.48
CA LEU A 120 -1.63 0.87 -2.92
C LEU A 120 -1.85 -0.62 -3.22
N ARG A 121 -2.82 -0.88 -4.10
CA ARG A 121 -3.18 -2.20 -4.62
C ARG A 121 -3.24 -3.28 -3.54
N THR A 122 -2.29 -4.19 -3.50
CA THR A 122 -2.35 -5.41 -2.68
C THR A 122 -2.14 -5.14 -1.19
N ALA A 123 -1.98 -3.88 -0.78
CA ALA A 123 -1.92 -3.47 0.62
C ALA A 123 -3.13 -3.91 1.47
N THR A 124 -4.30 -4.18 0.86
CA THR A 124 -5.44 -4.81 1.55
C THR A 124 -5.10 -6.21 2.11
N HIS A 125 -4.04 -6.83 1.61
CA HIS A 125 -3.45 -8.07 2.09
C HIS A 125 -1.93 -7.96 2.22
N ALA A 126 -1.48 -6.82 2.76
CA ALA A 126 -0.08 -6.51 3.01
C ALA A 126 0.67 -7.61 3.79
N PHE A 127 -0.01 -8.23 4.77
CA PHE A 127 0.59 -9.19 5.68
C PHE A 127 -0.12 -10.54 5.69
N ARG A 128 0.66 -11.62 5.81
CA ARG A 128 0.16 -12.99 5.89
C ARG A 128 1.00 -13.82 6.84
N TYR A 129 0.46 -14.11 8.03
CA TYR A 129 1.15 -14.90 9.04
C TYR A 129 0.87 -16.39 8.86
N THR A 130 1.83 -17.10 8.29
CA THR A 130 1.76 -18.55 8.09
C THR A 130 2.85 -19.32 8.82
N ARG A 131 4.00 -18.68 9.06
CA ARG A 131 5.19 -19.27 9.67
C ARG A 131 5.20 -19.08 11.19
N ASN A 132 5.00 -17.86 11.69
CA ASN A 132 5.01 -17.49 13.10
C ASN A 132 3.61 -17.08 13.60
N LYS A 133 2.73 -18.05 13.79
CA LYS A 133 1.36 -17.81 14.28
C LYS A 133 1.27 -17.34 15.73
N THR A 134 2.35 -17.48 16.50
CA THR A 134 2.46 -17.01 17.88
C THR A 134 2.99 -15.58 18.00
N SER A 135 3.36 -14.95 16.87
CA SER A 135 3.76 -13.55 16.84
C SER A 135 2.68 -12.68 17.49
N PRO A 136 3.04 -11.66 18.30
CA PRO A 136 2.07 -10.68 18.79
C PRO A 136 1.38 -9.91 17.64
N TYR A 137 1.97 -9.92 16.45
CA TYR A 137 1.45 -9.27 15.25
C TYR A 137 0.68 -10.20 14.31
N ALA A 138 0.52 -11.48 14.65
CA ALA A 138 -0.20 -12.44 13.80
C ALA A 138 -1.65 -12.01 13.49
N LYS A 139 -2.28 -11.23 14.38
CA LYS A 139 -3.61 -10.64 14.15
C LYS A 139 -3.66 -9.71 12.93
N TYR A 140 -2.53 -9.13 12.49
CA TYR A 140 -2.49 -8.26 11.32
C TYR A 140 -2.52 -9.02 9.99
N SER A 141 -2.45 -10.36 10.01
CA SER A 141 -2.65 -11.19 8.82
C SER A 141 -3.98 -10.87 8.15
N PHE A 142 -3.98 -10.73 6.82
CA PHE A 142 -5.17 -10.35 6.04
C PHE A 142 -6.39 -11.29 6.26
N ASP A 143 -6.13 -12.53 6.66
CA ASP A 143 -7.12 -13.57 6.94
C ASP A 143 -7.40 -13.76 8.44
N SER A 144 -7.02 -12.77 9.26
CA SER A 144 -7.23 -12.80 10.71
C SER A 144 -8.68 -13.02 11.08
N LYS A 145 -8.86 -13.84 12.13
CA LYS A 145 -10.15 -14.15 12.77
C LYS A 145 -10.14 -13.76 14.26
N VAL A 146 -9.15 -12.99 14.67
CA VAL A 146 -9.06 -12.48 16.05
C VAL A 146 -10.19 -11.48 16.25
N GLU A 147 -10.97 -11.64 17.32
CA GLU A 147 -12.09 -10.77 17.65
C GLU A 147 -11.63 -9.31 17.75
N GLY A 148 -12.31 -8.42 17.02
CA GLY A 148 -11.97 -6.99 16.94
C GLY A 148 -10.79 -6.68 16.00
N PHE A 149 -10.26 -7.68 15.29
CA PHE A 149 -9.22 -7.51 14.28
C PHE A 149 -9.42 -8.45 13.08
N GLU A 150 -10.68 -8.78 12.78
CA GLU A 150 -11.06 -9.63 11.65
C GLU A 150 -10.61 -8.99 10.33
N GLY A 151 -10.09 -9.79 9.41
CA GLY A 151 -9.56 -9.30 8.14
C GLY A 151 -8.23 -8.55 8.23
N GLY A 152 -7.64 -8.43 9.43
CA GLY A 152 -6.28 -7.96 9.61
C GLY A 152 -6.03 -6.52 9.21
N PHE A 153 -4.76 -6.21 8.89
CA PHE A 153 -4.31 -4.86 8.59
C PHE A 153 -5.15 -4.16 7.51
N GLY A 154 -5.42 -4.83 6.39
CA GLY A 154 -6.18 -4.24 5.30
C GLY A 154 -7.59 -3.85 5.72
N ARG A 155 -8.33 -4.77 6.35
CA ARG A 155 -9.70 -4.48 6.79
C ARG A 155 -9.75 -3.39 7.86
N GLN A 156 -8.83 -3.43 8.83
CA GLN A 156 -8.84 -2.50 9.95
C GLN A 156 -8.35 -1.11 9.54
N VAL A 157 -7.16 -1.03 8.94
CA VAL A 157 -6.50 0.24 8.61
C VAL A 157 -7.02 0.82 7.30
N LEU A 158 -7.14 0.00 6.26
CA LEU A 158 -7.45 0.46 4.90
C LEU A 158 -8.94 0.37 4.54
N GLY A 159 -9.75 -0.41 5.27
CA GLY A 159 -11.20 -0.47 5.06
C GLY A 159 -11.68 -1.81 4.51
N GLU A 160 -10.84 -2.59 3.86
CA GLU A 160 -11.19 -3.94 3.40
C GLU A 160 -9.96 -4.84 3.29
N THR A 161 -10.17 -6.15 3.41
CA THR A 161 -9.15 -7.18 3.18
C THR A 161 -9.24 -7.80 1.79
N TRP A 162 -8.31 -8.66 1.42
CA TRP A 162 -8.44 -9.44 0.20
C TRP A 162 -9.65 -10.39 0.25
N VAL A 163 -10.56 -10.23 -0.72
CA VAL A 163 -11.75 -11.07 -0.87
C VAL A 163 -11.59 -12.02 -2.05
N SER A 164 -11.55 -11.47 -3.27
CA SER A 164 -11.45 -12.20 -4.53
C SER A 164 -11.28 -11.23 -5.69
N HIS A 165 -10.90 -11.74 -6.85
CA HIS A 165 -11.04 -11.01 -8.11
C HIS A 165 -12.53 -10.83 -8.45
N HIS A 166 -12.92 -9.60 -8.81
CA HIS A 166 -14.24 -9.29 -9.35
C HIS A 166 -14.26 -9.45 -10.87
N GLY A 167 -13.23 -8.95 -11.55
CA GLY A 167 -12.97 -9.21 -12.97
C GLY A 167 -12.24 -10.53 -13.19
N ARG A 168 -12.15 -10.97 -14.45
CA ARG A 168 -11.35 -12.11 -14.88
C ARG A 168 -9.90 -11.68 -15.05
N HIS A 169 -9.06 -12.11 -14.13
CA HIS A 169 -7.64 -11.81 -14.12
C HIS A 169 -6.96 -12.09 -15.48
N GLY A 170 -6.20 -11.11 -15.97
CA GLY A 170 -5.48 -11.16 -17.25
C GLY A 170 -6.36 -11.14 -18.51
N ARG A 171 -7.69 -10.96 -18.37
CA ARG A 171 -8.63 -10.92 -19.50
C ARG A 171 -9.54 -9.70 -19.49
N GLU A 172 -9.85 -9.19 -18.31
CA GLU A 172 -10.68 -7.99 -18.10
C GLU A 172 -9.85 -6.91 -17.41
N SER A 173 -10.11 -5.66 -17.76
CA SER A 173 -9.40 -4.50 -17.21
C SER A 173 -10.32 -3.61 -16.38
N THR A 174 -9.75 -2.59 -15.73
CA THR A 174 -10.45 -1.67 -14.85
C THR A 174 -10.52 -0.29 -15.47
N ARG A 175 -11.72 0.26 -15.59
CA ARG A 175 -11.94 1.71 -15.76
C ARG A 175 -12.37 2.32 -14.43
N GLY A 176 -11.71 3.41 -14.02
CA GLY A 176 -12.14 4.20 -12.87
C GLY A 176 -13.21 5.20 -13.28
N VAL A 177 -14.34 5.17 -12.58
CA VAL A 177 -15.45 6.11 -12.71
C VAL A 177 -15.49 6.96 -11.46
N ILE A 178 -15.29 8.28 -11.60
CA ILE A 178 -15.32 9.21 -10.48
C ILE A 178 -16.70 9.17 -9.82
N ASN A 179 -16.72 9.09 -8.49
CA ASN A 179 -17.96 9.24 -7.75
C ASN A 179 -18.45 10.70 -7.84
N GLU A 180 -19.63 10.93 -8.43
CA GLU A 180 -20.19 12.25 -8.63
C GLU A 180 -20.36 13.04 -7.32
N GLU A 181 -20.67 12.36 -6.22
CA GLU A 181 -20.78 12.99 -4.88
C GLU A 181 -19.43 13.51 -4.38
N MET A 182 -18.33 12.89 -4.82
CA MET A 182 -16.97 13.21 -4.39
C MET A 182 -16.18 14.04 -5.40
N LYS A 183 -16.74 14.42 -6.56
CA LYS A 183 -15.98 15.10 -7.63
C LYS A 183 -15.27 16.40 -7.23
N GLY A 184 -15.75 17.07 -6.18
CA GLY A 184 -15.12 18.27 -5.61
C GLY A 184 -13.96 17.97 -4.64
N HIS A 185 -13.70 16.71 -4.32
CA HIS A 185 -12.72 16.29 -3.34
C HIS A 185 -11.29 16.61 -3.82
N PRO A 186 -10.40 17.18 -2.97
CA PRO A 186 -9.06 17.61 -3.39
C PRO A 186 -8.20 16.53 -4.06
N ILE A 187 -8.36 15.26 -3.66
CA ILE A 187 -7.64 14.11 -4.24
C ILE A 187 -7.97 13.90 -5.72
N LEU A 188 -9.17 14.29 -6.16
CA LEU A 188 -9.64 14.08 -7.54
C LEU A 188 -9.32 15.26 -8.48
N ARG A 189 -8.66 16.32 -7.99
CA ARG A 189 -8.32 17.47 -8.84
C ARG A 189 -7.33 17.06 -9.94
N GLY A 190 -7.74 17.26 -11.18
CA GLY A 190 -6.93 16.94 -12.36
C GLY A 190 -6.81 15.44 -12.63
N VAL A 191 -7.63 14.61 -11.98
CA VAL A 191 -7.69 13.17 -12.25
C VAL A 191 -8.75 12.93 -13.32
N GLU A 192 -8.32 12.42 -14.46
CA GLU A 192 -9.14 12.10 -15.63
C GLU A 192 -8.68 10.75 -16.21
N ASP A 193 -9.50 10.10 -17.03
CA ASP A 193 -9.14 8.90 -17.81
C ASP A 193 -8.45 7.76 -17.03
N ILE A 194 -9.01 7.43 -15.86
CA ILE A 194 -8.48 6.34 -15.03
C ILE A 194 -8.71 4.99 -15.72
N TRP A 195 -7.63 4.35 -16.15
CA TRP A 195 -7.65 2.98 -16.65
C TRP A 195 -6.41 2.21 -16.22
N GLY A 196 -6.58 0.93 -15.91
CA GLY A 196 -5.48 0.01 -15.62
C GLY A 196 -5.70 -1.34 -16.30
N PRO A 197 -4.67 -1.93 -16.95
CA PRO A 197 -4.74 -3.26 -17.56
C PRO A 197 -4.68 -4.37 -16.51
N THR A 198 -5.54 -4.29 -15.51
CA THR A 198 -5.66 -5.22 -14.39
C THR A 198 -7.12 -5.32 -14.00
N ASP A 199 -7.51 -6.45 -13.45
CA ASP A 199 -8.89 -6.69 -13.06
C ASP A 199 -9.25 -5.96 -11.76
N VAL A 200 -10.57 -5.78 -11.56
CA VAL A 200 -11.14 -5.15 -10.36
C VAL A 200 -11.18 -6.17 -9.24
N TYR A 201 -10.86 -5.76 -8.02
CA TYR A 201 -11.00 -6.59 -6.82
C TYR A 201 -12.41 -6.48 -6.22
N THR A 202 -12.87 -7.57 -5.62
CA THR A 202 -14.15 -7.57 -4.89
C THR A 202 -13.97 -6.85 -3.56
N VAL A 203 -14.87 -5.92 -3.26
CA VAL A 203 -15.04 -5.30 -1.95
C VAL A 203 -16.41 -5.73 -1.44
N ARG A 204 -16.50 -6.24 -0.21
CA ARG A 204 -17.79 -6.65 0.37
C ARG A 204 -18.42 -5.52 1.12
N ASP A 205 -17.68 -4.98 2.07
CA ASP A 205 -18.14 -3.92 2.95
C ASP A 205 -16.94 -3.15 3.50
N LEU A 206 -16.90 -1.86 3.19
CA LEU A 206 -15.83 -0.96 3.64
C LEU A 206 -16.07 -0.61 5.11
N THR A 207 -15.06 -0.88 5.94
CA THR A 207 -15.11 -0.52 7.37
C THR A 207 -14.75 0.93 7.61
N GLY A 208 -15.22 1.46 8.74
CA GLY A 208 -15.14 2.89 9.02
C GLY A 208 -16.10 3.67 8.13
N GLU A 209 -16.36 4.92 8.45
CA GLU A 209 -17.18 5.82 7.63
C GLU A 209 -16.43 6.14 6.32
N ALA A 210 -16.30 5.16 5.45
CA ALA A 210 -15.49 5.22 4.25
C ALA A 210 -16.23 5.96 3.14
N GLU A 211 -15.53 6.87 2.47
CA GLU A 211 -16.06 7.62 1.33
C GLU A 211 -15.39 7.15 0.05
N VAL A 212 -16.18 6.62 -0.88
CA VAL A 212 -15.68 6.11 -2.16
C VAL A 212 -15.44 7.29 -3.10
N LEU A 213 -14.19 7.48 -3.52
CA LEU A 213 -13.78 8.53 -4.47
C LEU A 213 -13.94 8.07 -5.92
N VAL A 214 -13.59 6.81 -6.18
CA VAL A 214 -13.60 6.21 -7.53
C VAL A 214 -14.20 4.82 -7.46
N TRP A 215 -15.13 4.55 -8.36
CA TRP A 215 -15.70 3.23 -8.62
C TRP A 215 -14.92 2.53 -9.73
N GLY A 216 -14.68 1.24 -9.58
CA GLY A 216 -14.08 0.36 -10.58
C GLY A 216 -15.15 -0.30 -11.42
N GLN A 217 -15.16 0.04 -12.71
CA GLN A 217 -15.95 -0.60 -13.75
C GLN A 217 -15.09 -1.65 -14.45
N VAL A 218 -15.59 -2.89 -14.54
CA VAL A 218 -14.92 -3.95 -15.30
C VAL A 218 -15.15 -3.71 -16.79
N LEU A 219 -14.08 -3.74 -17.59
CA LEU A 219 -14.15 -3.78 -19.05
C LEU A 219 -14.00 -5.23 -19.54
N SER A 220 -14.68 -5.58 -20.62
CA SER A 220 -14.73 -6.95 -21.16
C SER A 220 -13.41 -7.42 -21.81
N GLY A 221 -12.43 -6.52 -21.92
CA GLY A 221 -11.11 -6.79 -22.48
C GLY A 221 -10.01 -5.97 -21.80
N MET A 222 -8.82 -5.99 -22.40
CA MET A 222 -7.57 -5.43 -21.87
C MET A 222 -7.14 -4.13 -22.55
N ASN A 223 -8.04 -3.46 -23.28
CA ASN A 223 -7.80 -2.16 -23.89
C ASN A 223 -8.63 -1.08 -23.19
N PRO A 224 -8.14 0.17 -23.13
CA PRO A 224 -8.87 1.27 -22.51
C PRO A 224 -10.19 1.57 -23.22
N THR A 225 -10.36 1.19 -24.48
CA THR A 225 -11.56 1.41 -25.29
C THR A 225 -12.52 0.22 -25.29
N ASP A 226 -12.20 -0.89 -24.62
CA ASP A 226 -13.11 -2.03 -24.56
C ASP A 226 -14.37 -1.67 -23.77
N GLU A 227 -15.49 -2.27 -24.16
CA GLU A 227 -16.80 -1.97 -23.56
C GLU A 227 -16.90 -2.48 -22.11
N PRO A 228 -17.65 -1.79 -21.24
CA PRO A 228 -17.98 -2.28 -19.91
C PRO A 228 -18.58 -3.68 -19.95
N ASN A 229 -18.22 -4.53 -18.99
CA ASN A 229 -18.88 -5.82 -18.82
C ASN A 229 -20.25 -5.60 -18.14
N PRO A 230 -21.37 -5.90 -18.81
CA PRO A 230 -22.72 -5.60 -18.29
C PRO A 230 -23.13 -6.47 -17.11
N ASP A 231 -22.45 -7.60 -16.89
CA ASP A 231 -22.77 -8.56 -15.82
C ASP A 231 -22.06 -8.23 -14.49
N LYS A 232 -21.26 -7.16 -14.46
CA LYS A 232 -20.38 -6.82 -13.34
C LYS A 232 -20.77 -5.46 -12.75
N PRO A 233 -21.31 -5.43 -11.51
CA PRO A 233 -21.57 -4.16 -10.84
C PRO A 233 -20.27 -3.40 -10.57
N LEU A 234 -20.39 -2.09 -10.36
CA LEU A 234 -19.28 -1.27 -9.91
C LEU A 234 -18.80 -1.72 -8.52
N MET A 235 -17.49 -1.66 -8.29
CA MET A 235 -16.87 -1.90 -6.98
C MET A 235 -16.12 -0.66 -6.51
N PRO A 236 -15.99 -0.36 -5.22
CA PRO A 236 -15.04 0.65 -4.74
C PRO A 236 -13.63 0.36 -5.27
N LEU A 237 -12.99 1.37 -5.89
CA LEU A 237 -11.64 1.26 -6.45
C LEU A 237 -10.63 2.13 -5.68
N ALA A 238 -11.06 3.32 -5.27
CA ALA A 238 -10.30 4.21 -4.39
C ALA A 238 -11.27 4.87 -3.40
N TRP A 239 -10.90 4.89 -2.13
CA TRP A 239 -11.72 5.43 -1.06
C TRP A 239 -10.81 6.01 0.04
N ILE A 240 -11.41 6.81 0.90
CA ILE A 240 -10.78 7.32 2.12
C ILE A 240 -11.58 6.83 3.32
N LYS A 241 -10.91 6.71 4.47
CA LYS A 241 -11.52 6.44 5.76
C LYS A 241 -10.60 6.90 6.88
N THR A 242 -11.17 7.00 8.07
CA THR A 242 -10.39 7.20 9.30
C THR A 242 -10.19 5.88 10.03
N TYR A 243 -8.98 5.65 10.54
CA TYR A 243 -8.65 4.55 11.43
C TYR A 243 -8.20 5.09 12.78
N THR A 244 -8.72 4.52 13.87
CA THR A 244 -8.28 4.84 15.23
C THR A 244 -7.59 3.62 15.79
N GLY A 245 -6.27 3.73 15.99
CA GLY A 245 -5.47 2.65 16.56
C GLY A 245 -5.68 2.48 18.06
N GLU A 246 -4.93 1.54 18.65
CA GLU A 246 -5.08 1.15 20.07
C GLU A 246 -4.73 2.28 21.05
N GLN A 247 -3.96 3.28 20.61
CA GLN A 247 -3.64 4.47 21.43
C GLN A 247 -4.75 5.52 21.41
N GLY A 248 -5.88 5.26 20.74
CA GLY A 248 -7.03 6.16 20.67
C GLY A 248 -6.81 7.39 19.79
N ARG A 249 -5.74 7.43 19.00
CA ARG A 249 -5.45 8.51 18.05
C ARG A 249 -5.97 8.12 16.66
N SER A 250 -6.85 8.94 16.13
CA SER A 250 -7.34 8.79 14.76
C SER A 250 -6.29 9.23 13.74
N SER A 251 -6.21 8.48 12.64
CA SER A 251 -5.42 8.84 11.47
C SER A 251 -5.88 10.20 10.93
N ARG A 252 -4.92 11.07 10.62
CA ARG A 252 -5.17 12.41 10.09
C ARG A 252 -5.36 12.43 8.58
#